data_AF-A0A834JI07-F1
#
_entry.id   AF-A0A834JI07-F1
#
_cell.length_a   1.000
_cell.length_b   1.000
_cell.length_c   1.000
_cell.angle_alpha   90.00
_cell.angle_beta   90.00
_cell.angle_gamma   90.00
#
_symmetry.space_group_name_H-M   'P 1'
#
loop_
_entity.id
_entity.type
_entity.pdbx_description
1 polymer ?
#
loop_
_entity_poly.entity_id
_entity_poly.type
_entity_poly.pdbx_seq_one_letter_code
_entity_poly.pdbx_strand_id
1 'polypeptide(L)' 'MIIIISRCVEAEKTWKCWQCSKQYVWRDSLKKHLRVECGKEPKFECKMCGRKFKHKHRWQSHRRLIHYIDV' A
#
# COMPACT_ATOMS: atom_id res chain seq x y z
N MET A 1 -19.39 4.53 -0.36
CA MET A 1 -18.12 3.75 -0.40
C MET A 1 -18.24 2.61 0.59
N ILE A 2 -18.50 1.40 0.10
CA ILE A 2 -18.82 0.23 0.92
C ILE A 2 -17.55 -0.18 1.68
N ILE A 3 -17.55 0.00 3.00
CA ILE A 3 -16.46 -0.49 3.87
C ILE A 3 -16.77 -1.95 4.18
N ILE A 4 -16.31 -2.88 3.34
CA ILE A 4 -16.43 -4.32 3.64
C ILE A 4 -15.38 -4.68 4.67
N ILE A 5 -15.87 -5.05 5.85
CA ILE A 5 -15.08 -5.56 6.94
C ILE A 5 -15.45 -7.03 7.09
N SER A 6 -14.78 -7.89 6.32
CA SER A 6 -14.99 -9.32 6.42
C SER A 6 -14.36 -9.83 7.72
N ARG A 7 -15.19 -10.15 8.69
CA ARG A 7 -14.80 -10.82 9.94
C ARG A 7 -14.70 -12.32 9.64
N CYS A 8 -13.49 -12.87 9.66
CA CYS A 8 -13.28 -14.32 9.82
C CYS A 8 -12.79 -14.56 11.25
N VAL A 9 -13.35 -15.57 11.91
CA VAL A 9 -13.04 -15.95 13.30
C VAL A 9 -12.40 -17.33 13.25
N GLU A 10 -11.09 -17.42 13.48
CA GLU A 10 -10.47 -18.42 14.35
C GLU A 10 -9.00 -18.02 14.57
N ALA A 11 -8.59 -17.94 15.85
CA ALA A 11 -7.29 -17.47 16.36
C ALA A 11 -6.88 -16.02 15.99
N GLU A 12 -7.18 -15.09 16.90
CA GLU A 12 -6.77 -13.67 16.94
C GLU A 12 -7.45 -12.71 15.94
N LYS A 13 -8.15 -11.70 16.49
CA LYS A 13 -8.99 -10.70 15.80
C LYS A 13 -8.20 -9.80 14.83
N THR A 14 -7.80 -10.30 13.67
CA THR A 14 -7.20 -9.48 12.62
C THR A 14 -8.23 -9.02 11.58
N TRP A 15 -7.94 -7.92 10.91
CA TRP A 15 -8.74 -7.31 9.86
C TRP A 15 -7.95 -7.34 8.55
N LYS A 16 -8.51 -7.96 7.51
CA LYS A 16 -7.84 -8.14 6.22
C LYS A 16 -8.22 -7.06 5.22
N CYS A 17 -7.22 -6.51 4.52
CA CYS A 17 -7.44 -5.67 3.36
C CYS A 17 -7.77 -6.54 2.14
N TRP A 18 -8.94 -6.34 1.52
CA TRP A 18 -9.37 -7.13 0.37
C TRP A 18 -8.53 -6.85 -0.90
N GLN A 19 -7.93 -5.67 -1.00
CA GLN A 19 -7.20 -5.23 -2.21
C GLN A 19 -5.73 -5.68 -2.23
N CYS A 20 -5.13 -5.99 -1.08
CA CYS A 20 -3.73 -6.46 -1.02
C CYS A 20 -3.48 -7.59 -0.03
N SER A 21 -4.54 -8.16 0.55
CA SER A 21 -4.51 -9.28 1.52
C SER A 21 -3.73 -9.05 2.82
N LYS A 22 -3.20 -7.84 3.07
CA LYS A 22 -2.55 -7.50 4.35
C LYS A 22 -3.52 -7.58 5.52
N GLN A 23 -3.04 -8.10 6.64
CA GLN A 23 -3.80 -8.24 7.88
C GLN A 23 -3.35 -7.20 8.92
N TYR A 24 -4.29 -6.75 9.74
CA TYR A 24 -4.07 -5.75 10.78
C TYR A 24 -4.76 -6.20 12.06
N VAL A 25 -4.05 -6.18 13.20
CA VAL A 25 -4.67 -6.49 14.50
C VAL A 25 -5.78 -5.50 14.85
N TRP A 26 -5.63 -4.23 14.46
CA TRP A 26 -6.57 -3.16 14.80
C TRP A 26 -7.36 -2.65 13.59
N ARG A 27 -8.66 -2.41 13.79
CA ARG A 27 -9.57 -1.89 12.75
C ARG A 27 -9.12 -0.54 12.22
N ASP A 28 -8.63 0.33 13.10
CA ASP A 28 -8.17 1.67 12.72
C ASP A 28 -6.87 1.63 11.92
N SER A 29 -6.00 0.64 12.17
CA SER A 29 -4.85 0.37 11.31
C SER A 29 -5.27 -0.03 9.90
N LEU A 30 -6.28 -0.91 9.76
CA LEU A 30 -6.84 -1.24 8.45
C LEU A 30 -7.48 -0.02 7.78
N LYS A 31 -8.28 0.78 8.51
CA LYS A 31 -8.87 2.01 7.94
C LYS A 31 -7.81 2.99 7.45
N LYS A 32 -6.76 3.22 8.24
CA LYS A 32 -5.63 4.08 7.84
C LYS A 32 -4.96 3.53 6.60
N HIS A 33 -4.64 2.23 6.58
CA HIS A 33 -4.08 1.56 5.40
C HIS A 33 -4.96 1.75 4.16
N LEU A 34 -6.27 1.53 4.28
CA LEU A 34 -7.19 1.70 3.17
C LEU A 34 -7.17 3.14 2.63
N ARG A 35 -7.10 4.15 3.51
CA ARG A 35 -7.03 5.56 3.09
C ARG A 35 -5.70 5.94 2.43
N VAL A 36 -4.58 5.48 2.98
CA VAL A 36 -3.24 5.98 2.60
C VAL A 36 -2.49 5.10 1.61
N GLU A 37 -2.82 3.81 1.53
CA GLU A 37 -2.25 2.89 0.56
C GLU A 37 -3.30 2.53 -0.48
N CYS A 38 -4.35 1.78 -0.14
CA CYS A 38 -5.28 1.24 -1.14
C CYS A 38 -6.07 2.32 -1.90
N GLY A 39 -6.51 3.36 -1.21
CA GLY A 39 -7.22 4.52 -1.77
C GLY A 39 -6.31 5.60 -2.35
N LYS A 40 -4.98 5.47 -2.25
CA LYS A 40 -4.06 6.34 -2.99
C LYS A 40 -3.77 5.75 -4.36
N GLU A 41 -4.13 6.50 -5.39
CA GLU A 41 -3.58 6.26 -6.71
C GLU A 41 -2.07 6.50 -6.71
N PRO A 42 -1.30 5.65 -7.41
CA PRO A 42 0.14 5.80 -7.44
C PRO A 42 0.52 7.03 -8.27
N LYS A 43 0.90 8.11 -7.58
CA LYS A 43 1.21 9.41 -8.18
C LYS A 43 2.63 9.50 -8.75
N PHE A 44 3.55 8.65 -8.30
CA PHE A 44 4.97 8.74 -8.67
C PHE A 44 5.32 7.62 -9.64
N GLU A 45 5.60 7.97 -10.88
CA GLU A 45 6.01 7.01 -11.91
C GLU A 45 7.52 7.08 -12.13
N CYS A 46 8.15 5.91 -12.24
CA CYS A 46 9.53 5.81 -12.69
C CYS A 46 9.55 5.88 -14.21
N LYS A 47 10.14 6.94 -14.79
CA LYS A 47 10.20 7.11 -16.25
C LYS A 47 11.05 6.06 -16.97
N MET A 48 11.96 5.39 -16.25
CA MET A 48 12.85 4.38 -16.81
C MET A 48 12.18 3.01 -16.97
N CYS A 49 11.28 2.63 -16.07
CA CYS A 49 10.65 1.29 -16.09
C CYS A 49 9.11 1.31 -16.00
N GLY A 50 8.48 2.49 -15.99
CA GLY A 50 7.02 2.65 -15.88
C GLY A 50 6.43 2.27 -14.50
N ARG A 51 7.26 1.86 -13.54
CA ARG A 51 6.77 1.41 -12.23
C ARG A 51 6.17 2.57 -11.45
N LYS A 52 4.94 2.40 -10.97
CA LYS A 52 4.21 3.42 -10.22
C LYS A 52 4.27 3.17 -8.71
N PHE A 53 4.42 4.24 -7.94
CA PHE A 53 4.56 4.25 -6.50
C PHE A 53 3.57 5.22 -5.87
N LYS A 54 3.04 4.83 -4.70
CA LYS A 54 2.11 5.64 -3.92
C LYS A 54 2.79 6.66 -3.02
N HIS A 55 4.08 6.44 -2.72
CA HIS A 55 4.86 7.28 -1.82
C HIS A 55 6.16 7.75 -2.46
N LYS A 56 6.46 9.04 -2.29
CA LYS A 56 7.67 9.69 -2.82
C LYS A 56 8.95 9.00 -2.36
N HIS A 57 9.06 8.67 -1.06
CA HIS A 57 10.26 8.02 -0.52
C HIS A 57 10.53 6.66 -1.18
N ARG A 58 9.50 5.84 -1.41
CA ARG A 58 9.65 4.54 -2.09
C ARG A 58 10.10 4.72 -3.55
N TRP A 59 9.52 5.69 -4.27
CA TRP A 59 9.94 6.04 -5.63
C TRP A 59 11.39 6.55 -5.67
N GLN A 60 11.79 7.45 -4.77
CA GLN A 60 13.15 7.98 -4.70
C GLN A 60 14.18 6.89 -4.37
N SER A 61 13.88 5.99 -3.44
CA SER A 61 14.75 4.86 -3.14
C SER A 61 14.85 3.89 -4.31
N HIS A 62 13.74 3.61 -5.00
CA HIS A 62 13.75 2.80 -6.21
C HIS A 62 14.62 3.42 -7.30
N ARG A 63 14.45 4.71 -7.61
CA ARG A 63 15.28 5.39 -8.62
C ARG A 63 16.76 5.32 -8.24
N ARG A 64 17.11 5.60 -6.98
CA ARG A 64 18.51 5.55 -6.52
C ARG A 64 19.12 4.16 -6.55
N LEU A 65 18.40 3.14 -6.09
CA LEU A 65 18.95 1.80 -5.92
C LEU A 65 18.87 0.93 -7.17
N ILE A 66 17.84 1.13 -8.01
CA ILE A 66 17.59 0.30 -9.19
C ILE A 66 18.03 0.99 -10.48
N HIS A 67 17.96 2.32 -10.53
CA HIS A 67 18.33 3.13 -11.70
C HIS A 67 19.43 4.12 -11.35
N TYR A 68 20.46 3.67 -10.62
CA TYR A 68 21.61 4.45 -10.12
C TYR A 68 22.33 5.34 -11.17
N ILE A 69 21.92 5.29 -12.45
CA ILE A 69 22.48 6.03 -13.60
C ILE A 69 21.61 7.25 -13.99
N ASP A 70 21.08 8.02 -13.04
CA ASP A 70 20.41 9.30 -13.32
C ASP A 70 20.75 10.37 -12.27
N VAL A 71 22.05 10.57 -12.02
CA VAL A 71 22.66 11.80 -11.48
C VAL A 71 23.81 12.20 -12.39
#